data_AF-A0A920G7Q7-F1
#
_entry.id   AF-A0A920G7Q7-F1
#
_cell.length_a   1.000
_cell.length_b   1.000
_cell.length_c   1.000
_cell.angle_alpha   90.00
_cell.angle_beta   90.00
_cell.angle_gamma   90.00
#
_symmetry.space_group_name_H-M   'P 1'
#
loop_
_entity.id
_entity.type
_entity.pdbx_description
1 polymer ?
#
loop_
_entity_poly.entity_id
_entity_poly.type
_entity_poly.pdbx_seq_one_letter_code
_entity_poly.pdbx_strand_id
1 'polypeptide(L)'
;MENHMHLQQPLITKSDGGKFGKTEDGNVWLDPEKTSPYKFYQFWINISDEDAVNFIKIFSMKNKDDINELIKNHQKEPHLRLFKIHLPMK
;
A
#
# COMPACT_ATOMS: atom_id res chain seq x y z
N MET A 1 -9.86 36.09 16.66
CA MET A 1 -9.16 35.42 15.54
C MET A 1 -9.22 33.93 15.84
N GLU A 2 -10.03 33.18 15.09
CA GLU A 2 -10.07 31.72 15.22
C GLU A 2 -8.81 31.14 14.58
N ASN A 3 -8.05 30.35 15.34
CA ASN A 3 -6.89 29.64 14.80
C ASN A 3 -7.39 28.50 13.92
N HIS A 4 -7.11 28.56 12.63
CA HIS A 4 -7.37 27.47 11.70
C HIS A 4 -6.07 26.69 11.49
N MET A 5 -6.13 25.37 11.68
CA MET A 5 -5.00 24.46 11.49
C MET A 5 -5.27 23.59 10.26
N HIS A 6 -4.29 23.52 9.36
CA HIS A 6 -4.34 22.67 8.18
C HIS A 6 -3.25 21.60 8.27
N LEU A 7 -3.62 20.36 7.99
CA LEU A 7 -2.72 19.22 7.91
C LEU A 7 -2.66 18.74 6.45
N GLN A 8 -1.47 18.41 5.98
CA GLN A 8 -1.24 17.87 4.64
C GLN A 8 -0.67 16.46 4.74
N GLN A 9 -1.12 15.57 3.87
CA GLN A 9 -0.60 14.21 3.78
C GLN A 9 0.72 14.21 2.99
N PRO A 10 1.72 13.41 3.39
CA PRO A 10 2.96 13.30 2.63
C PRO A 10 2.71 12.63 1.27
N LEU A 11 3.56 12.97 0.29
CA LEU A 11 3.55 12.31 -1.00
C LEU A 11 3.96 10.84 -0.84
N ILE A 12 3.17 9.93 -1.38
CA ILE A 12 3.46 8.49 -1.36
C ILE A 12 4.28 8.13 -2.60
N THR A 13 5.52 7.72 -2.36
CA THR A 13 6.47 7.23 -3.38
C THR A 13 6.81 5.77 -3.13
N LYS A 14 7.22 5.08 -4.19
CA LYS A 14 7.82 3.74 -4.11
C LYS A 14 9.33 3.85 -3.89
N SER A 15 9.98 2.75 -3.50
CA SER A 15 11.43 2.68 -3.35
C SER A 15 12.18 2.92 -4.67
N ASP A 16 11.56 2.65 -5.82
CA ASP A 16 12.09 2.93 -7.16
C ASP A 16 12.03 4.43 -7.58
N GLY A 17 11.51 5.31 -6.74
CA GLY A 17 11.33 6.75 -7.03
C GLY A 17 10.04 7.08 -7.81
N GLY A 18 9.27 6.08 -8.22
CA GLY A 18 7.97 6.22 -8.85
C GLY A 18 6.89 6.71 -7.86
N LYS A 19 5.84 7.34 -8.40
CA LYS A 19 4.66 7.71 -7.60
C LYS A 19 3.77 6.50 -7.37
N PHE A 20 3.16 6.42 -6.19
CA PHE A 20 2.11 5.43 -5.91
C PHE A 20 0.95 5.56 -6.92
N GLY A 21 0.35 4.43 -7.30
CA GLY A 21 -0.77 4.38 -8.24
C GLY A 21 -0.40 4.55 -9.72
N LYS A 22 0.89 4.65 -10.05
CA LYS A 22 1.39 4.62 -11.43
C LYS A 22 2.14 3.33 -11.74
N THR A 23 1.80 2.72 -12.86
CA THR A 23 2.47 1.57 -13.48
C THR A 23 2.97 1.95 -14.86
N GLU A 24 3.77 1.08 -15.50
CA GLU A 24 4.20 1.26 -16.90
C GLU A 24 3.00 1.38 -17.85
N ASP A 25 1.93 0.62 -17.58
CA ASP A 25 0.66 0.66 -18.31
C ASP A 25 -0.25 1.87 -17.98
N GLY A 26 0.19 2.80 -17.13
CA GLY A 26 -0.56 4.00 -16.77
C GLY A 26 -1.06 4.04 -15.32
N ASN A 27 -2.24 4.65 -15.09
CA ASN A 27 -2.78 4.85 -13.75
C ASN A 27 -3.63 3.66 -13.29
N VAL A 28 -3.54 3.33 -11.99
CA VAL A 28 -4.41 2.37 -11.33
C VAL A 28 -5.64 3.10 -10.79
N TRP A 29 -6.81 2.79 -11.34
CA TRP A 29 -8.08 3.41 -10.97
C TRP A 29 -8.89 2.52 -10.02
N LEU A 30 -9.76 3.15 -9.22
CA LEU A 30 -10.78 2.43 -8.44
C LEU A 30 -12.02 2.08 -9.28
N ASP A 31 -12.20 2.78 -10.40
CA ASP A 31 -13.25 2.53 -11.36
C ASP A 31 -12.99 1.21 -12.10
N PRO A 32 -13.87 0.19 -11.96
CA PRO A 32 -13.68 -1.12 -12.54
C PRO A 32 -13.67 -1.11 -14.08
N GLU A 33 -14.26 -0.09 -14.72
CA GLU A 33 -14.22 0.07 -16.19
C GLU A 33 -12.85 0.55 -16.67
N LYS A 34 -12.12 1.28 -15.83
CA LYS A 34 -10.77 1.80 -16.15
C LYS A 34 -9.66 0.89 -15.67
N THR A 35 -9.86 0.19 -14.57
CA THR A 35 -8.93 -0.82 -14.06
C THR A 35 -9.75 -1.98 -13.55
N SER A 36 -9.68 -3.10 -14.26
CA SER A 36 -10.44 -4.29 -13.86
C SER A 36 -10.05 -4.71 -12.42
N PRO A 37 -10.99 -5.31 -11.66
CA PRO A 37 -10.69 -5.81 -10.32
C PRO A 37 -9.46 -6.72 -10.28
N TYR A 38 -9.24 -7.51 -11.33
CA TYR A 38 -8.05 -8.34 -11.48
C TYR A 38 -6.76 -7.51 -11.60
N LYS A 39 -6.74 -6.48 -12.45
CA LYS A 39 -5.56 -5.60 -12.60
C LYS A 39 -5.28 -4.82 -11.31
N PHE A 40 -6.33 -4.36 -10.63
CA PHE A 40 -6.21 -3.70 -9.34
C PHE A 40 -5.58 -4.64 -8.30
N TYR A 41 -6.05 -5.89 -8.23
CA TYR A 41 -5.45 -6.91 -7.36
C TYR A 41 -3.99 -7.20 -7.73
N GLN A 42 -3.69 -7.36 -9.02
CA GLN A 42 -2.33 -7.57 -9.53
C GLN A 42 -1.37 -6.44 -9.12
N PHE A 43 -1.84 -5.19 -9.14
CA PHE A 43 -1.04 -4.06 -8.67
C PHE A 43 -0.58 -4.27 -7.22
N TRP A 44 -1.49 -4.62 -6.30
CA TRP A 44 -1.17 -4.81 -4.88
C TRP A 44 -0.29 -6.02 -4.61
N ILE A 45 -0.49 -7.15 -5.29
CA ILE A 45 0.35 -8.33 -5.07
C ILE A 45 1.74 -8.21 -5.72
N ASN A 46 1.94 -7.27 -6.65
CA ASN A 46 3.22 -7.13 -7.35
C ASN A 46 4.15 -6.06 -6.75
N ILE A 47 3.71 -5.32 -5.74
CA ILE A 47 4.58 -4.35 -5.04
C ILE A 47 5.80 -5.02 -4.41
N SER A 48 6.89 -4.27 -4.23
CA SER A 48 8.07 -4.77 -3.52
C SER A 48 7.76 -5.01 -2.04
N ASP A 49 8.52 -5.89 -1.38
CA ASP A 49 8.36 -6.13 0.06
C ASP A 49 8.72 -4.87 0.88
N GLU A 50 9.67 -4.07 0.38
CA GLU A 50 10.06 -2.76 0.94
C GLU A 50 8.89 -1.77 0.93
N ASP A 51 8.21 -1.63 -0.21
CA ASP A 51 7.04 -0.77 -0.35
C ASP A 51 5.87 -1.29 0.48
N ALA A 52 5.69 -2.62 0.55
CA ALA A 52 4.61 -3.25 1.30
C ALA A 52 4.65 -2.91 2.80
N VAL A 53 5.84 -2.83 3.41
CA VAL A 53 6.03 -2.39 4.80
C VAL A 53 5.52 -0.97 5.04
N ASN A 54 5.68 -0.08 4.06
CA ASN A 54 5.21 1.29 4.15
C ASN A 54 3.71 1.38 3.87
N PHE A 55 3.24 0.68 2.85
CA PHE A 55 1.85 0.73 2.41
C PHE A 55 0.89 0.08 3.41
N ILE A 56 1.28 -0.98 4.12
CA ILE A 56 0.43 -1.58 5.16
C ILE A 56 0.15 -0.61 6.32
N LYS A 57 1.05 0.35 6.58
CA LYS A 57 0.85 1.39 7.61
C LYS A 57 -0.12 2.49 7.18
N ILE A 58 -0.31 2.66 5.88
CA ILE A 58 -1.11 3.75 5.29
C ILE A 58 -2.49 3.25 4.88
N PHE A 59 -2.55 2.08 4.24
CA PHE A 59 -3.76 1.57 3.57
C PHE A 59 -4.44 0.43 4.31
N SER A 60 -4.00 0.10 5.54
CA SER A 60 -4.67 -0.88 6.38
C SER A 60 -5.47 -0.21 7.50
N MET A 61 -6.57 -0.84 7.87
CA MET A 61 -7.35 -0.48 9.06
C MET A 61 -6.85 -1.19 10.34
N LYS A 62 -5.76 -1.95 10.26
CA LYS A 62 -5.16 -2.64 11.41
C LYS A 62 -4.57 -1.66 12.40
N ASN A 63 -4.55 -2.06 13.68
CA ASN A 63 -3.87 -1.27 14.70
C ASN A 63 -2.34 -1.38 14.54
N LYS A 64 -1.61 -0.51 15.25
CA LYS A 64 -0.15 -0.42 15.17
C LYS A 64 0.56 -1.71 15.60
N ASP A 65 0.05 -2.40 16.62
CA ASP A 65 0.68 -3.60 17.16
C ASP A 65 0.54 -4.77 16.20
N ASP A 66 -0.65 -4.96 15.61
CA ASP A 66 -0.92 -5.93 14.54
C ASP A 66 0.01 -5.70 13.35
N ILE A 67 0.21 -4.44 12.95
CA ILE A 67 1.10 -4.09 11.83
C ILE A 67 2.56 -4.42 12.17
N ASN A 68 3.01 -4.10 13.38
CA ASN A 68 4.39 -4.39 13.80
C ASN A 68 4.65 -5.90 13.89
N GLU A 69 3.68 -6.67 14.40
CA GLU A 69 3.77 -8.13 14.44
C GLU A 69 3.81 -8.71 13.02
N LEU A 70 2.93 -8.23 12.13
CA LEU A 70 2.92 -8.65 10.73
C LEU A 70 4.27 -8.37 10.05
N ILE A 71 4.89 -7.21 10.33
CA ILE A 71 6.22 -6.86 9.80
C ILE A 71 7.29 -7.81 10.32
N LYS A 72 7.28 -8.09 11.63
CA LYS A 72 8.23 -9.01 12.25
C LYS A 72 8.11 -10.42 11.68
N ASN A 73 6.89 -10.89 11.46
CA ASN A 73 6.64 -12.22 10.89
C ASN A 73 7.08 -12.28 9.41
N HIS A 74 6.80 -11.24 8.63
CA HIS A 74 7.28 -11.17 7.25
C HIS A 74 8.81 -11.14 7.15
N GLN A 75 9.51 -10.46 8.06
CA GLN A 75 10.98 -10.46 8.09
C GLN A 75 11.58 -11.84 8.40
N LYS A 76 10.90 -12.67 9.21
CA LYS A 76 11.33 -14.05 9.48
C LYS A 76 11.11 -14.95 8.27
N GLU A 77 9.99 -14.76 7.57
CA GLU A 77 9.54 -15.64 6.49
C GLU A 77 9.10 -14.82 5.26
N PRO A 78 10.03 -14.13 4.57
CA PRO A 78 9.69 -13.21 3.49
C PRO A 78 9.01 -13.91 2.30
N HIS A 79 9.36 -15.18 2.07
CA HIS A 79 8.80 -16.02 1.03
C HIS A 79 7.28 -16.24 1.14
N LEU A 80 6.69 -16.09 2.34
CA LEU A 80 5.24 -16.18 2.54
C LEU A 80 4.49 -14.93 2.05
N ARG A 81 5.22 -13.83 1.77
CA ARG A 81 4.69 -12.54 1.29
C ARG A 81 3.45 -12.06 2.07
N LEU A 82 3.48 -12.22 3.39
CA LEU A 82 2.34 -12.01 4.30
C LEU A 82 1.62 -10.67 4.12
N PHE A 83 2.34 -9.59 3.77
CA PHE A 83 1.72 -8.28 3.55
C PHE A 83 0.72 -8.27 2.39
N LYS A 84 0.99 -9.06 1.35
CA LYS A 84 0.19 -9.09 0.12
C LYS A 84 -1.20 -9.65 0.37
N ILE A 85 -1.37 -10.44 1.41
CA ILE A 85 -2.66 -11.00 1.85
C ILE A 85 -3.48 -9.97 2.66
N HIS A 86 -2.82 -8.95 3.21
CA HIS A 86 -3.42 -8.02 4.19
C HIS A 86 -3.56 -6.58 3.69
N LEU A 87 -2.97 -6.25 2.54
CA LEU A 87 -3.21 -5.01 1.80
C LEU A 87 -4.66 -4.92 1.34
N PRO A 88 -5.17 -3.74 0.93
CA PRO A 88 -6.60 -3.53 0.66
C PRO A 88 -7.08 -4.39 -0.51
N MET A 89 -7.51 -5.60 -0.17
CA MET A 89 -8.04 -6.63 -1.05
C MET A 89 -9.49 -7.00 -0.67
N LYS A 90 -10.10 -6.20 0.20
CA LYS A 90 -11.51 -6.27 0.59
C LYS A 90 -12.15 -4.91 0.48
#